data_AF-A0A1A8PXW7-F1
#
_entry.id   AF-A0A1A8PXW7-F1
#
_cell.length_a   1.000
_cell.length_b   1.000
_cell.length_c   1.000
_cell.angle_alpha   90.00
_cell.angle_beta   90.00
_cell.angle_gamma   90.00
#
_symmetry.space_group_name_H-M   'P 1'
#
loop_
_entity.id
_entity.type
_entity.pdbx_description
1 polymer ?
#
loop_
_entity_poly.entity_id
_entity_poly.type
_entity_poly.pdbx_seq_one_letter_code
_entity_poly.pdbx_strand_id
1 'polypeptide(L)' 'VFISQQPPVISSIMGNGRRRSISCPSCNGQAEGNKLLAPLALACGADGSLYVGDFNYIRKIFPSGNVTSVMELRNKDF' A
#
# COMPACT_ATOMS: atom_id res chain seq x y z
N VAL A 1 0.08 12.08 32.93
CA VAL A 1 0.44 10.94 32.07
C VAL A 1 0.72 11.47 30.67
N PHE A 2 1.90 11.21 30.10
CA PHE A 2 2.22 11.59 28.72
C PHE A 2 1.84 10.43 27.80
N ILE A 3 0.82 10.60 26.96
CA ILE A 3 0.33 9.54 26.05
C ILE A 3 1.44 9.08 25.10
N SER A 4 2.33 9.98 24.69
CA SER A 4 3.50 9.67 23.85
C SER A 4 4.56 8.79 24.51
N GLN A 5 4.51 8.60 25.84
CA GLN A 5 5.42 7.71 26.58
C GLN A 5 4.80 6.33 26.86
N GLN A 6 3.56 6.09 26.43
CA GLN A 6 2.96 4.76 26.48
C GLN A 6 3.61 3.83 25.43
N PRO A 7 3.50 2.51 25.60
CA PRO A 7 3.99 1.56 24.61
C PRO A 7 3.43 1.85 23.21
N PRO A 8 4.24 1.71 22.14
CA PRO A 8 3.79 1.96 20.78
C PRO A 8 2.70 0.96 20.36
N VAL A 9 1.74 1.44 19.58
CA VAL A 9 0.66 0.63 18.99
C VAL A 9 1.02 0.29 17.54
N ILE A 10 0.88 -0.98 17.17
CA ILE A 10 1.04 -1.47 15.80
C ILE A 10 -0.34 -1.74 15.18
N SER A 11 -0.53 -1.35 13.92
CA SER A 11 -1.76 -1.58 13.17
C SER A 11 -1.47 -1.89 11.70
N SER A 12 -2.45 -2.45 11.01
CA SER A 12 -2.39 -2.69 9.56
C SER A 12 -3.13 -1.57 8.82
N ILE A 13 -2.45 -0.87 7.93
CA ILE A 13 -3.04 0.21 7.11
C ILE A 13 -3.46 -0.28 5.71
N MET A 14 -2.94 -1.42 5.27
CA MET A 14 -3.23 -2.03 3.98
C MET A 14 -2.94 -3.53 4.03
N GLY A 15 -3.68 -4.32 3.23
CA GLY A 15 -3.56 -5.78 3.20
C GLY A 15 -4.52 -6.48 4.15
N ASN A 16 -4.78 -7.75 3.85
CA ASN A 16 -5.67 -8.62 4.63
C ASN A 16 -5.14 -10.07 4.72
N GLY A 17 -3.83 -10.26 4.51
CA GLY A 17 -3.20 -11.58 4.47
C GLY A 17 -3.47 -12.42 3.21
N ARG A 18 -4.34 -11.99 2.29
CA ARG A 18 -4.63 -12.69 1.03
C ARG A 18 -3.98 -11.99 -0.16
N ARG A 19 -3.37 -12.78 -1.04
CA ARG A 19 -2.80 -12.28 -2.30
C ARG A 19 -3.90 -11.79 -3.25
N ARG A 20 -3.69 -10.63 -3.88
CA ARG A 20 -4.52 -10.16 -5.01
C ARG A 20 -4.17 -10.89 -6.32
N SER A 21 -5.02 -10.76 -7.34
CA SER A 21 -4.67 -11.17 -8.70
C SER A 21 -3.62 -10.26 -9.32
N ILE A 22 -2.88 -10.78 -10.30
CA ILE A 22 -1.84 -10.01 -11.01
C ILE A 22 -2.42 -8.76 -11.69
N SER A 23 -3.64 -8.83 -12.21
CA SER A 23 -4.35 -7.76 -12.94
C SER A 23 -4.93 -6.64 -12.08
N CYS A 24 -4.95 -6.79 -10.75
CA CYS A 24 -5.34 -5.72 -9.82
C CYS A 24 -6.72 -5.03 -10.07
N PRO A 25 -7.82 -5.75 -10.36
CA PRO A 25 -9.08 -5.14 -10.83
C PRO A 25 -9.80 -4.25 -9.81
N SER A 26 -9.52 -4.42 -8.51
CA SER A 26 -10.15 -3.69 -7.41
C SER A 26 -9.12 -3.03 -6.49
N CYS A 27 -8.00 -2.60 -7.07
CA CYS A 27 -6.88 -2.04 -6.32
C CYS A 27 -7.01 -0.56 -5.97
N ASN A 28 -7.94 0.16 -6.60
CA ASN A 28 -8.22 1.56 -6.31
C ASN A 28 -9.42 1.66 -5.36
N GLY A 29 -9.34 2.48 -4.32
CA GLY A 29 -10.38 2.61 -3.29
C GLY A 29 -9.78 2.76 -1.89
N GLN A 30 -10.46 2.29 -0.85
CA GLN A 30 -9.91 2.28 0.51
C GLN A 30 -8.65 1.40 0.60
N ALA A 31 -7.66 1.82 1.39
CA ALA A 31 -6.44 1.06 1.63
C ALA A 31 -6.66 -0.06 2.67
N GLU A 32 -7.49 0.18 3.69
CA GLU A 32 -7.79 -0.79 4.74
C GLU A 32 -8.35 -2.08 4.12
N GLY A 33 -7.74 -3.22 4.45
CA GLY A 33 -8.12 -4.53 3.93
C GLY A 33 -7.89 -4.73 2.42
N ASN A 34 -7.36 -3.74 1.69
CA ASN A 34 -7.11 -3.85 0.26
C ASN A 34 -5.96 -4.80 -0.01
N LYS A 35 -6.20 -5.83 -0.83
CA LYS A 35 -5.26 -6.94 -1.03
C LYS A 35 -3.95 -6.46 -1.63
N LEU A 36 -2.85 -6.98 -1.10
CA LEU A 36 -1.49 -6.82 -1.63
C LEU A 36 -1.07 -8.14 -2.31
N LEU A 37 -0.06 -8.08 -3.18
CA LEU A 37 0.56 -9.24 -3.80
C LEU A 37 1.87 -9.60 -3.09
N ALA A 38 2.81 -8.66 -3.06
CA ALA A 38 4.07 -8.76 -2.34
C ALA A 38 4.68 -7.34 -2.18
N PRO A 39 4.49 -6.66 -1.04
CA PRO A 39 5.07 -5.35 -0.80
C PRO A 39 6.58 -5.49 -0.57
N LEU A 40 7.40 -4.95 -1.47
CA LEU A 40 8.86 -5.07 -1.47
C LEU A 40 9.59 -3.74 -1.21
N ALA A 41 8.92 -2.61 -1.45
CA ALA A 41 9.50 -1.28 -1.28
C ALA A 41 8.47 -0.29 -0.73
N LEU A 42 8.96 0.68 0.03
CA LEU A 42 8.17 1.77 0.61
C LEU A 42 8.90 3.11 0.42
N ALA A 43 8.17 4.18 0.13
CA ALA A 43 8.70 5.55 0.10
C ALA A 43 7.61 6.57 0.51
N CYS A 44 7.97 7.55 1.32
CA CYS A 44 7.08 8.65 1.69
C CYS A 44 7.19 9.79 0.68
N GLY A 45 6.04 10.27 0.20
CA GLY A 45 5.96 11.47 -0.64
C GLY A 45 5.97 12.76 0.18
N ALA A 46 6.41 13.86 -0.43
CA ALA A 46 6.37 15.18 0.19
C ALA A 46 4.93 15.68 0.46
N ASP A 47 3.93 15.08 -0.19
CA ASP A 47 2.50 15.31 0.04
C ASP A 47 1.91 14.48 1.19
N GLY A 48 2.75 13.76 1.94
CA GLY A 48 2.33 12.88 3.04
C GLY A 48 1.79 11.52 2.59
N SER A 49 1.85 11.20 1.29
CA SER A 49 1.42 9.89 0.78
C SER A 49 2.48 8.80 1.01
N LEU A 50 2.05 7.54 1.07
CA LEU A 50 2.95 6.38 1.11
C LEU A 50 2.89 5.63 -0.23
N TYR A 51 4.03 5.52 -0.91
CA TYR A 51 4.18 4.70 -2.10
C TYR A 51 4.59 3.29 -1.69
N VAL A 52 3.89 2.31 -2.22
CA VAL A 52 4.08 0.87 -1.97
C VAL A 52 4.45 0.20 -3.29
N GLY A 53 5.66 -0.35 -3.36
CA GLY A 53 6.07 -1.26 -4.43
C GLY A 53 5.47 -2.64 -4.19
N ASP A 54 4.25 -2.85 -4.66
CA ASP A 54 3.48 -4.08 -4.52
C ASP A 54 3.70 -5.01 -5.71
N PHE A 55 4.93 -5.52 -5.83
CA PHE A 55 5.40 -6.36 -6.94
C PHE A 55 5.24 -5.69 -8.32
N ASN A 56 4.22 -6.07 -9.09
CA ASN A 56 4.00 -5.56 -10.45
C ASN A 56 3.27 -4.21 -10.50
N TYR A 57 2.87 -3.65 -9.36
CA TYR A 57 2.27 -2.32 -9.29
C TYR A 57 2.98 -1.46 -8.25
N ILE A 58 3.19 -0.19 -8.60
CA ILE A 58 3.44 0.87 -7.62
C ILE A 58 2.10 1.49 -7.26
N ARG A 59 1.79 1.49 -5.96
CA ARG A 59 0.51 1.94 -5.42
C ARG A 59 0.74 3.09 -4.46
N LYS A 60 -0.04 4.15 -4.58
CA LYS A 60 0.04 5.34 -3.73
C LYS A 60 -1.12 5.35 -2.75
N ILE A 61 -0.82 5.33 -1.45
CA ILE A 61 -1.79 5.53 -0.36
C ILE A 61 -1.77 7.02 -0.01
N PHE A 62 -2.91 7.69 -0.18
CA PHE A 62 -3.08 9.10 0.18
C PHE A 62 -3.34 9.26 1.69
N PRO A 63 -3.08 10.44 2.28
CA PRO A 63 -3.46 10.75 3.66
C PRO A 63 -4.95 10.57 3.96
N SER A 64 -5.82 10.60 2.94
CA SER A 64 -7.25 10.30 3.05
C SER A 64 -7.57 8.83 3.30
N GLY A 65 -6.57 7.94 3.28
CA GLY A 65 -6.75 6.49 3.42
C GLY A 65 -7.16 5.77 2.14
N ASN A 66 -7.26 6.49 1.02
CA ASN A 66 -7.50 5.88 -0.30
C ASN A 66 -6.18 5.49 -0.97
N VAL A 67 -6.24 4.48 -1.84
CA VAL A 67 -5.14 4.00 -2.66
C VAL A 67 -5.49 4.10 -4.13
N THR A 68 -4.49 4.43 -4.94
CA THR A 68 -4.53 4.30 -6.41
C THR A 68 -3.25 3.66 -6.94
N SER A 69 -3.37 2.79 -7.93
CA SER A 69 -2.23 2.34 -8.72
C SER A 69 -1.71 3.48 -9.59
N VAL A 70 -0.42 3.81 -9.47
CA VAL A 70 0.22 4.91 -10.21
C VAL A 70 1.15 4.43 -11.31
N MET A 71 1.63 3.19 -11.23
CA MET A 71 2.46 2.57 -12.27
C MET A 71 2.27 1.04 -12.27
N GLU A 72 2.27 0.44 -13.46
CA GLU A 72 2.38 -1.00 -13.67
C GLU A 72 3.79 -1.31 -14.19
N LEU A 73 4.49 -2.22 -13.53
CA LEU A 73 5.80 -2.71 -13.95
C LEU A 73 5.59 -3.89 -14.90
N ARG A 74 5.78 -3.66 -16.20
CA ARG A 74 5.78 -4.70 -17.22
C ARG A 74 7.21 -5.09 -17.54
N ASN A 75 7.60 -6.32 -17.20
CA ASN A 75 8.76 -6.92 -17.85
C ASN A 75 8.32 -7.38 -19.24
N LYS A 76 9.03 -6.94 -20.28
CA LYS A 76 8.79 -7.38 -21.66
C LYS A 76 9.27 -8.82 -21.93
N ASP A 77 9.83 -9.48 -20.92
CA ASP A 77 10.55 -10.74 -21.06
C ASP A 77 9.73 -11.98 -20.61
N PHE A 78 8.41 -11.84 -20.44
CA PHE A 78 7.47 -12.97 -20.30
C PHE A 78 6.24 -12.77 -21.19
#